data_AF-A0A7C5UG03-F1
#
_entry.id   AF-A0A7C5UG03-F1
#
_cell.length_a   1.000
_cell.length_b   1.000
_cell.length_c   1.000
_cell.angle_alpha   90.00
_cell.angle_beta   90.00
_cell.angle_gamma   90.00
#
_symmetry.space_group_name_H-M   'P 1'
#
loop_
_entity.id
_entity.type
_entity.pdbx_description
1 polymer ?
#
loop_
_entity_poly.entity_id
_entity_poly.type
_entity_poly.pdbx_seq_one_letter_code
_entity_poly.pdbx_strand_id
1 'polypeptide(L)'
;MLKRGLSVLVVIFFSVAFSSAQSLSFEEAIEQIQPLVAELAALRAVSAMNLSPQQAQKLLEISKRAQAIWSEYREQMREVLREQVEAFTAFRAEDLLNVGFTPETERRTAVANLKGKNLTKWLADSLAPLVDEASRVLTDEQRSIAEQLHSANLGTVLRARLSPVLNRGNRQLDPVAEIRKELAEIHRAEYGEITPLGRFLLNPALVSVLERQLGLPSSPIQPLVDREFVELERTVKTLKTEINIMNLVNGLYMTPEQLRKLQELAQAVNNHFAAPQITVDPVAFNELVGILQTMKRLLVNGRSIPQPMLLRANQLALQAGLMPQPNPQSVRLREIAAQVLSILTEEQKQVLVDYKPCLIPPKNLRDPVRVGQAPNNAGYIKALERLRQIPPSIYFRRKAQIVEGLAKQIEARGGPYPLEERDNLVQRLTELVDRVRSLSESDFAMKSEELAEEFRKLHRKELLEERLKELTAKNREEILLGKIIANLLHPRLAIVLNERQLAQANLKPGEGEGLKSLTVYNTGGICPKP
;
A
#
# COMPACT_ATOMS: atom_id res chain seq x y z
N MET A 1 -23.15 68.53 -21.69
CA MET A 1 -21.76 68.90 -21.37
C MET A 1 -21.42 68.42 -19.96
N LEU A 2 -20.35 67.62 -19.85
CA LEU A 2 -19.51 67.24 -18.69
C LEU A 2 -20.15 67.16 -17.28
N LYS A 3 -20.32 65.97 -16.70
CA LYS A 3 -19.31 65.12 -15.99
C LYS A 3 -18.78 65.73 -14.67
N ARG A 4 -19.13 65.09 -13.55
CA ARG A 4 -18.19 64.64 -12.48
C ARG A 4 -18.94 63.77 -11.47
N GLY A 5 -18.93 62.46 -11.72
CA GLY A 5 -19.24 61.42 -10.74
C GLY A 5 -17.94 60.76 -10.32
N LEU A 6 -17.64 60.85 -9.04
CA LEU A 6 -16.56 60.15 -8.36
C LEU A 6 -16.93 58.66 -8.31
N SER A 7 -16.13 57.78 -8.89
CA SER A 7 -16.26 56.34 -8.68
C SER A 7 -14.87 55.77 -8.45
N VAL A 8 -14.67 55.34 -7.21
CA VAL A 8 -13.49 54.65 -6.69
C VAL A 8 -13.38 53.31 -7.42
N LEU A 9 -12.35 53.21 -8.26
CA LEU A 9 -11.94 51.96 -8.89
C LEU A 9 -10.99 51.27 -7.92
N VAL A 10 -11.52 50.34 -7.11
CA VAL A 10 -10.71 49.35 -6.40
C VAL A 10 -10.20 48.37 -7.45
N VAL A 11 -9.04 48.69 -8.02
CA VAL A 11 -8.30 47.76 -8.86
C VAL A 11 -7.55 46.82 -7.92
N ILE A 12 -8.07 45.59 -7.76
CA ILE A 12 -7.31 44.47 -7.20
C ILE A 12 -6.27 44.09 -8.26
N PHE A 13 -5.14 44.78 -8.26
CA PHE A 13 -3.93 44.35 -8.96
C PHE A 13 -3.33 43.17 -8.18
N PHE A 14 -3.45 41.96 -8.73
CA PHE A 14 -2.54 40.87 -8.37
C PHE A 14 -1.17 41.22 -8.94
N SER A 15 -0.39 41.97 -8.17
CA SER A 15 1.03 42.15 -8.41
C SER A 15 1.73 40.81 -8.23
N VAL A 16 2.09 40.17 -9.35
CA VAL A 16 3.16 39.18 -9.39
C VAL A 16 4.44 39.92 -9.03
N ALA A 17 4.71 40.02 -7.74
CA ALA A 17 6.00 40.46 -7.25
C ALA A 17 7.05 39.47 -7.78
N PHE A 18 8.04 40.00 -8.48
CA PHE A 18 9.30 39.32 -8.77
C PHE A 18 9.97 39.02 -7.42
N SER A 19 9.61 37.89 -6.81
CA SER A 19 10.29 37.37 -5.63
C SER A 19 11.69 36.93 -6.04
N SER A 20 12.68 37.38 -5.27
CA SER A 20 13.97 36.72 -5.14
C SER A 20 13.76 35.20 -5.13
N ALA A 21 14.57 34.48 -5.91
CA ALA A 21 14.48 33.03 -6.07
C ALA A 21 14.66 32.32 -4.71
N GLN A 22 13.56 32.16 -3.97
CA GLN A 22 13.52 31.31 -2.79
C GLN A 22 13.72 29.88 -3.28
N SER A 23 14.74 29.22 -2.76
CA SER A 23 14.95 27.79 -2.98
C SER A 23 13.74 27.05 -2.42
N LEU A 24 12.92 26.46 -3.29
CA LEU A 24 11.85 25.58 -2.88
C LEU A 24 12.43 24.21 -2.52
N SER A 25 11.95 23.65 -1.42
CA SER A 25 12.15 22.23 -1.17
C SER A 25 11.38 21.41 -2.21
N PHE A 26 11.82 20.17 -2.44
CA PHE A 26 11.11 19.22 -3.30
C PHE A 26 9.64 19.07 -2.90
N GLU A 27 9.34 19.01 -1.60
CA GLU A 27 7.98 18.84 -1.10
C GLU A 27 7.10 20.06 -1.40
N GLU A 28 7.61 21.27 -1.16
CA GLU A 28 6.90 22.51 -1.49
C GLU A 28 6.65 22.63 -2.99
N ALA A 29 7.62 22.25 -3.84
CA ALA A 29 7.47 22.26 -5.28
C ALA A 29 6.39 21.26 -5.75
N ILE A 30 6.35 20.06 -5.16
CA ILE A 30 5.28 19.08 -5.43
C ILE A 30 3.93 19.64 -4.98
N GLU A 31 3.81 20.19 -3.77
CA GLU A 31 2.56 20.80 -3.29
C GLU A 31 2.06 21.91 -4.22
N GLN A 32 2.97 22.76 -4.72
CA GLN A 32 2.63 23.85 -5.65
C GLN A 32 2.14 23.35 -7.01
N ILE A 33 2.77 22.31 -7.56
CA ILE A 33 2.45 21.84 -8.93
C ILE A 33 1.30 20.82 -8.95
N GLN A 34 1.03 20.13 -7.84
CA GLN A 34 0.07 19.03 -7.76
C GLN A 34 -1.35 19.39 -8.23
N PRO A 35 -1.93 20.56 -7.89
CA PRO A 35 -3.24 20.97 -8.41
C PRO A 35 -3.26 21.10 -9.94
N LEU A 36 -2.21 21.68 -10.51
CA LEU A 36 -2.08 21.84 -11.95
C LEU A 36 -1.90 20.49 -12.66
N VAL A 37 -1.11 19.58 -12.07
CA VAL A 37 -0.93 18.21 -12.58
C VAL A 37 -2.24 17.43 -12.54
N ALA A 38 -3.01 17.49 -11.45
CA ALA A 38 -4.30 16.82 -11.33
C ALA A 38 -5.31 17.33 -12.37
N GLU A 39 -5.37 18.65 -12.56
CA GLU A 39 -6.22 19.28 -13.57
C GLU A 39 -5.81 18.93 -14.99
N LEU A 40 -4.52 18.92 -15.30
CA LEU A 40 -4.00 18.47 -16.59
C LEU A 40 -4.31 17.00 -16.84
N ALA A 41 -4.16 16.13 -15.84
CA ALA A 41 -4.52 14.71 -15.96
C ALA A 41 -6.00 14.53 -16.35
N ALA A 42 -6.90 15.23 -15.64
CA ALA A 42 -8.33 15.19 -15.92
C ALA A 42 -8.66 15.77 -17.31
N LEU A 43 -8.11 16.94 -17.66
CA LEU A 43 -8.30 17.56 -18.98
C LEU A 43 -7.81 16.65 -20.11
N ARG A 44 -6.62 16.07 -19.97
CA ARG A 44 -6.07 15.14 -20.98
C ARG A 44 -6.96 13.91 -21.12
N ALA A 45 -7.44 13.33 -20.02
CA ALA A 45 -8.28 12.15 -20.05
C ALA A 45 -9.62 12.44 -20.74
N VAL A 46 -10.32 13.49 -20.28
CA VAL A 46 -11.62 13.89 -20.80
C VAL A 46 -11.54 14.27 -22.29
N SER A 47 -10.52 15.04 -22.68
CA SER A 47 -10.29 15.40 -24.08
C SER A 47 -9.96 14.18 -24.95
N ALA A 48 -9.13 13.25 -24.46
CA ALA A 48 -8.77 12.04 -25.22
C ALA A 48 -9.94 11.05 -25.35
N MET A 49 -10.83 10.99 -24.35
CA MET A 49 -12.00 10.12 -24.39
C MET A 49 -13.08 10.58 -25.39
N ASN A 50 -13.08 11.84 -25.82
CA ASN A 50 -14.10 12.43 -26.70
C ASN A 50 -15.53 12.09 -26.24
N LEU A 51 -15.83 12.33 -24.95
CA LEU A 51 -17.12 11.98 -24.35
C LEU A 51 -18.28 12.69 -25.07
N SER A 52 -19.36 11.96 -25.35
CA SER A 52 -20.63 12.58 -25.75
C SER A 52 -21.20 13.43 -24.59
N PRO A 53 -22.06 14.44 -24.86
CA PRO A 53 -22.68 15.23 -23.80
C PRO A 53 -23.40 14.38 -22.74
N GLN A 54 -24.06 13.30 -23.16
CA GLN A 54 -24.73 12.38 -22.25
C GLN A 54 -23.74 11.58 -21.39
N GLN A 55 -22.63 11.12 -21.95
CA GLN A 55 -21.58 10.45 -21.18
C GLN A 55 -20.92 11.40 -20.18
N ALA A 56 -20.61 12.63 -20.60
CA ALA A 56 -20.02 13.64 -19.73
C ALA A 56 -20.94 14.00 -18.56
N GLN A 57 -22.25 14.16 -18.81
CA GLN A 57 -23.25 14.42 -17.77
C GLN A 57 -23.33 13.27 -16.75
N LYS A 58 -23.44 12.02 -17.21
CA LYS A 58 -23.47 10.86 -16.31
C LYS A 58 -22.17 10.73 -15.52
N LEU A 59 -21.02 10.90 -16.17
CA LEU A 59 -19.73 10.82 -15.50
C LEU A 59 -19.55 11.93 -14.46
N LEU A 60 -20.10 13.12 -14.71
CA LEU A 60 -20.11 14.24 -13.75
C LEU A 60 -20.90 13.87 -12.49
N GLU A 61 -22.09 13.29 -12.63
CA GLU A 61 -22.91 12.83 -11.51
C GLU A 61 -22.19 11.76 -10.68
N ILE A 62 -21.58 10.78 -11.34
CA ILE A 62 -20.79 9.72 -10.69
C ILE A 62 -19.59 10.33 -9.94
N SER A 63 -18.89 11.27 -10.57
CA SER A 63 -17.71 11.92 -10.01
C SER A 63 -18.06 12.80 -8.80
N LYS A 64 -19.20 13.50 -8.82
CA LYS A 64 -19.69 14.26 -7.65
C LYS A 64 -19.95 13.34 -6.45
N ARG A 65 -20.57 12.17 -6.68
CA ARG A 65 -20.78 11.16 -5.64
C ARG A 65 -19.46 10.58 -5.11
N ALA A 66 -18.51 10.28 -6.00
CA ALA A 66 -17.18 9.79 -5.61
C ALA A 66 -16.41 10.83 -4.77
N GLN A 67 -16.49 12.12 -5.13
CA GLN A 67 -15.86 13.20 -4.35
C GLN A 67 -16.53 13.37 -2.98
N ALA A 68 -17.84 13.19 -2.85
CA ALA A 68 -18.52 13.21 -1.56
C ALA A 68 -18.03 12.07 -0.63
N ILE A 69 -17.93 10.84 -1.15
CA ILE A 69 -17.36 9.68 -0.43
C ILE A 69 -15.91 9.97 0.00
N TRP A 70 -15.12 10.58 -0.89
CA TRP A 70 -13.73 10.93 -0.59
C TRP A 70 -13.58 12.00 0.49
N SER A 71 -14.47 13.01 0.50
CA SER A 71 -14.52 14.02 1.56
C SER A 71 -14.82 13.38 2.92
N GLU A 72 -15.83 12.50 2.99
CA GLU A 72 -16.17 11.75 4.21
C GLU A 72 -15.02 10.85 4.67
N TYR A 73 -14.41 10.10 3.74
CA TYR A 73 -13.23 9.28 4.01
C TYR A 73 -12.11 10.10 4.65
N ARG A 74 -11.75 11.24 4.06
CA ARG A 74 -10.65 12.08 4.55
C ARG A 74 -10.93 12.58 5.96
N GLU A 75 -12.16 13.01 6.24
CA GLU A 75 -12.54 13.48 7.56
C GLU A 75 -12.37 12.38 8.62
N GLN A 76 -12.92 11.20 8.37
CA GLN A 76 -12.80 10.05 9.29
C GLN A 76 -11.35 9.56 9.42
N MET A 77 -10.61 9.55 8.30
CA MET A 77 -9.24 9.04 8.27
C MET A 77 -8.27 9.96 9.02
N ARG A 78 -8.53 11.27 9.14
CA ARG A 78 -7.72 12.15 9.99
C ARG A 78 -7.68 11.67 11.44
N GLU A 79 -8.85 11.38 12.02
CA GLU A 79 -8.91 10.88 13.41
C GLU A 79 -8.19 9.55 13.56
N VAL A 80 -8.41 8.63 12.62
CA VAL A 80 -7.73 7.33 12.61
C VAL A 80 -6.21 7.49 12.48
N LEU A 81 -5.72 8.42 11.66
CA LEU A 81 -4.30 8.68 11.52
C LEU A 81 -3.71 9.28 12.79
N ARG A 82 -4.41 10.19 13.49
CA ARG A 82 -3.95 10.71 14.80
C ARG A 82 -3.81 9.58 15.82
N GLU A 83 -4.81 8.71 15.92
CA GLU A 83 -4.74 7.51 16.77
C GLU A 83 -3.57 6.58 16.37
N GLN A 84 -3.32 6.40 15.08
CA GLN A 84 -2.21 5.59 14.58
C GLN A 84 -0.85 6.20 14.92
N VAL A 85 -0.69 7.53 14.78
CA VAL A 85 0.55 8.22 15.16
C VAL A 85 0.85 7.97 16.64
N GLU A 86 -0.15 8.16 17.51
CA GLU A 86 0.02 7.94 18.94
C GLU A 86 0.38 6.47 19.25
N ALA A 87 -0.43 5.52 18.76
CA ALA A 87 -0.24 4.10 19.03
C ALA A 87 1.07 3.57 18.47
N PHE A 88 1.45 3.96 17.25
CA PHE A 88 2.67 3.47 16.60
C PHE A 88 3.92 4.11 17.19
N THR A 89 3.83 5.35 17.67
CA THR A 89 4.93 5.98 18.41
C THR A 89 5.21 5.24 19.71
N ALA A 90 4.17 4.91 20.48
CA ALA A 90 4.30 4.10 21.70
C ALA A 90 4.86 2.71 21.39
N PHE A 91 4.34 2.04 20.37
CA PHE A 91 4.83 0.73 19.93
C PHE A 91 6.30 0.77 19.53
N ARG A 92 6.70 1.75 18.70
CA ARG A 92 8.09 1.95 18.29
C ARG A 92 9.00 2.21 19.50
N ALA A 93 8.57 3.00 20.47
CA ALA A 93 9.36 3.30 21.66
C ALA A 93 9.69 2.03 22.46
N GLU A 94 8.70 1.14 22.65
CA GLU A 94 8.93 -0.18 23.27
C GLU A 94 9.80 -1.09 22.37
N ASP A 95 9.61 -1.03 21.04
CA ASP A 95 10.35 -1.82 20.06
C ASP A 95 11.87 -1.52 20.07
N LEU A 96 12.22 -0.24 20.27
CA LEU A 96 13.61 0.22 20.38
C LEU A 96 14.34 -0.39 21.59
N LEU A 97 13.63 -0.68 22.68
CA LEU A 97 14.23 -1.29 23.87
C LEU A 97 14.54 -2.77 23.65
N ASN A 98 13.85 -3.42 22.71
CA ASN A 98 13.99 -4.86 22.42
C ASN A 98 13.70 -5.78 23.62
N VAL A 99 12.73 -5.40 24.47
CA VAL A 99 12.36 -6.13 25.70
C VAL A 99 10.97 -6.77 25.64
N GLY A 100 10.28 -6.70 24.51
CA GLY A 100 8.89 -7.11 24.37
C GLY A 100 7.94 -5.92 24.25
N PHE A 101 6.64 -6.20 24.16
CA PHE A 101 5.60 -5.19 24.14
C PHE A 101 4.68 -5.38 25.33
N THR A 102 4.17 -4.29 25.89
CA THR A 102 3.08 -4.38 26.86
C THR A 102 1.79 -4.82 26.15
N PRO A 103 0.93 -5.64 26.79
CA PRO A 103 -0.33 -6.06 26.18
C PRO A 103 -1.21 -4.89 25.74
N GLU A 104 -1.15 -3.77 26.46
CA GLU A 104 -1.90 -2.57 26.12
C GLU A 104 -1.36 -1.89 24.86
N THR A 105 -0.05 -1.72 24.73
CA THR A 105 0.57 -1.13 23.54
C THR A 105 0.31 -1.98 22.29
N GLU A 106 0.43 -3.30 22.39
CA GLU A 106 0.11 -4.23 21.28
C GLU A 106 -1.37 -4.14 20.89
N ARG A 107 -2.29 -4.17 21.88
CA ARG A 107 -3.74 -4.06 21.66
C ARG A 107 -4.11 -2.74 20.98
N ARG A 108 -3.62 -1.61 21.50
CA ARG A 108 -3.90 -0.26 20.94
C ARG A 108 -3.39 -0.16 19.50
N THR A 109 -2.19 -0.64 19.24
CA THR A 109 -1.58 -0.67 17.89
C THR A 109 -2.41 -1.52 16.93
N ALA A 110 -2.88 -2.70 17.37
CA ALA A 110 -3.70 -3.59 16.57
C ALA A 110 -5.04 -2.93 16.21
N VAL A 111 -5.71 -2.32 17.20
CA VAL A 111 -6.98 -1.62 17.01
C VAL A 111 -6.83 -0.42 16.07
N ALA A 112 -5.84 0.44 16.27
CA ALA A 112 -5.62 1.62 15.42
C ALA A 112 -5.28 1.23 13.97
N ASN A 113 -4.45 0.19 13.78
CA ASN A 113 -4.15 -0.32 12.44
C ASN A 113 -5.38 -0.96 11.77
N LEU A 114 -6.20 -1.70 12.53
CA LEU A 114 -7.44 -2.30 12.03
C LEU A 114 -8.46 -1.23 11.61
N LYS A 115 -8.64 -0.17 12.40
CA LYS A 115 -9.48 0.98 12.03
C LYS A 115 -9.09 1.56 10.67
N GLY A 116 -7.79 1.80 10.43
CA GLY A 116 -7.32 2.33 9.15
C GLY A 116 -7.56 1.37 7.97
N LYS A 117 -7.35 0.07 8.18
CA LYS A 117 -7.64 -0.96 7.17
C LYS A 117 -9.13 -1.01 6.83
N ASN A 118 -9.98 -1.03 7.85
CA ASN A 118 -11.43 -1.06 7.69
C ASN A 118 -11.94 0.19 6.95
N LEU A 119 -11.40 1.36 7.26
CA LEU A 119 -11.79 2.60 6.59
C LEU A 119 -11.30 2.66 5.13
N THR A 120 -10.10 2.14 4.85
CA THR A 120 -9.61 1.99 3.47
C THR A 120 -10.49 1.03 2.66
N LYS A 121 -10.88 -0.09 3.28
CA LYS A 121 -11.79 -1.05 2.70
C LYS A 121 -13.16 -0.44 2.42
N TRP A 122 -13.72 0.27 3.40
CA TRP A 122 -14.99 0.99 3.26
C TRP A 122 -14.96 1.95 2.07
N LEU A 123 -13.86 2.69 1.87
CA LEU A 123 -13.71 3.57 0.71
C LEU A 123 -13.73 2.77 -0.60
N ALA A 124 -12.98 1.67 -0.68
CA ALA A 124 -12.96 0.83 -1.87
C ALA A 124 -14.35 0.24 -2.18
N ASP A 125 -15.03 -0.30 -1.17
CA ASP A 125 -16.37 -0.89 -1.27
C ASP A 125 -17.42 0.18 -1.65
N SER A 126 -17.30 1.40 -1.11
CA SER A 126 -18.20 2.52 -1.43
C SER A 126 -17.99 3.05 -2.86
N LEU A 127 -16.78 2.97 -3.39
CA LEU A 127 -16.47 3.36 -4.77
C LEU A 127 -16.81 2.27 -5.78
N ALA A 128 -16.82 1.00 -5.40
CA ALA A 128 -17.03 -0.11 -6.34
C ALA A 128 -18.33 0.03 -7.18
N PRO A 129 -19.51 0.35 -6.61
CA PRO A 129 -20.72 0.59 -7.41
C PRO A 129 -20.58 1.76 -8.40
N LEU A 130 -19.84 2.81 -8.04
CA LEU A 130 -19.59 3.97 -8.90
C LEU A 130 -18.63 3.63 -10.04
N VAL A 131 -17.64 2.78 -9.77
CA VAL A 131 -16.71 2.23 -10.78
C VAL A 131 -17.48 1.36 -11.78
N ASP A 132 -18.41 0.53 -11.31
CA ASP A 132 -19.27 -0.28 -12.18
C ASP A 132 -20.19 0.60 -13.04
N GLU A 133 -20.79 1.64 -12.44
CA GLU A 133 -21.61 2.61 -13.15
C GLU A 133 -20.81 3.33 -14.24
N ALA A 134 -19.62 3.83 -13.90
CA ALA A 134 -18.72 4.48 -14.85
C ALA A 134 -18.28 3.53 -15.98
N SER A 135 -18.03 2.27 -15.65
CA SER A 135 -17.64 1.25 -16.64
C SER A 135 -18.73 0.96 -17.66
N ARG A 136 -20.01 1.14 -17.31
CA ARG A 136 -21.16 1.03 -18.23
C ARG A 136 -21.38 2.30 -19.07
N VAL A 137 -20.88 3.44 -18.61
CA VAL A 137 -20.96 4.73 -19.33
C VAL A 137 -19.85 4.85 -20.39
N LEU A 138 -18.66 4.32 -20.09
CA LEU A 138 -17.48 4.43 -20.94
C LEU A 138 -17.29 3.20 -21.84
N THR A 139 -16.79 3.42 -23.06
CA THR A 139 -16.29 2.32 -23.90
C THR A 139 -15.00 1.72 -23.30
N ASP A 140 -14.60 0.53 -23.74
CA ASP A 140 -13.35 -0.09 -23.24
C ASP A 140 -12.11 0.77 -23.55
N GLU A 141 -12.08 1.46 -24.70
CA GLU A 141 -11.02 2.40 -25.05
C GLU A 141 -11.00 3.60 -24.11
N GLN A 142 -12.16 4.22 -23.86
CA GLN A 142 -12.29 5.34 -22.93
C GLN A 142 -11.90 4.93 -21.51
N ARG A 143 -12.29 3.73 -21.07
CA ARG A 143 -11.89 3.15 -19.78
C ARG A 143 -10.38 3.01 -19.70
N SER A 144 -9.73 2.46 -20.72
CA SER A 144 -8.26 2.33 -20.75
C SER A 144 -7.56 3.69 -20.64
N ILE A 145 -8.09 4.74 -21.26
CA ILE A 145 -7.56 6.10 -21.16
C ILE A 145 -7.70 6.62 -19.71
N ALA A 146 -8.88 6.50 -19.11
CA ALA A 146 -9.14 6.90 -17.73
C ALA A 146 -8.21 6.16 -16.74
N GLU A 147 -8.06 4.84 -16.92
CA GLU A 147 -7.17 4.01 -16.13
C GLU A 147 -5.69 4.30 -16.35
N GLN A 148 -5.27 4.93 -17.45
CA GLN A 148 -3.87 5.34 -17.62
C GLN A 148 -3.57 6.67 -16.93
N LEU A 149 -4.54 7.57 -16.91
CA LEU A 149 -4.44 8.91 -16.31
C LEU A 149 -4.98 8.99 -14.89
N HIS A 150 -5.22 7.84 -14.24
CA HIS A 150 -5.72 7.76 -12.87
C HIS A 150 -4.77 8.33 -11.83
N SER A 151 -3.46 8.25 -12.07
CA SER A 151 -2.46 8.84 -11.19
C SER A 151 -2.27 10.30 -11.60
N ALA A 152 -2.67 11.21 -10.72
CA ALA A 152 -2.30 12.63 -10.79
C ALA A 152 -0.79 12.82 -10.51
N ASN A 153 0.07 11.99 -11.12
CA ASN A 153 1.51 12.06 -11.03
C ASN A 153 2.06 12.71 -12.31
N LEU A 154 2.99 13.64 -12.13
CA LEU A 154 3.65 14.38 -13.19
C LEU A 154 4.19 13.46 -14.31
N GLY A 155 4.85 12.35 -13.97
CA GLY A 155 5.38 11.42 -14.98
C GLY A 155 4.30 10.79 -15.86
N THR A 156 3.12 10.51 -15.30
CA THR A 156 1.96 10.02 -16.06
C THR A 156 1.39 11.10 -16.95
N VAL A 157 1.26 12.33 -16.44
CA VAL A 157 0.77 13.49 -17.19
C VAL A 157 1.72 13.94 -18.29
N LEU A 158 3.01 13.63 -18.21
CA LEU A 158 4.00 13.99 -19.23
C LEU A 158 4.26 12.91 -20.28
N ARG A 159 3.62 11.73 -20.18
CA ARG A 159 3.76 10.68 -21.20
C ARG A 159 3.25 11.15 -22.56
N ALA A 160 4.11 10.95 -23.57
CA ALA A 160 3.88 11.35 -24.96
C ALA A 160 2.76 10.57 -25.65
N ARG A 161 2.51 9.32 -25.25
CA ARG A 161 1.42 8.48 -25.76
C ARG A 161 0.58 7.94 -24.62
N LEU A 162 -0.72 8.14 -24.71
CA LEU A 162 -1.74 7.36 -24.01
C LEU A 162 -2.04 6.17 -24.92
N SER A 163 -1.14 5.19 -24.93
CA SER A 163 -1.34 4.03 -25.79
C SER A 163 -2.48 3.21 -25.19
N PRO A 164 -3.56 2.87 -25.90
CA PRO A 164 -4.48 1.85 -25.40
C PRO A 164 -3.64 0.64 -25.00
N VAL A 165 -3.91 0.07 -23.82
CA VAL A 165 -3.31 -1.22 -23.45
C VAL A 165 -3.93 -2.23 -24.41
N LEU A 166 -3.37 -2.33 -25.61
CA LEU A 166 -3.63 -3.44 -26.49
C LEU A 166 -3.23 -4.65 -25.68
N ASN A 167 -4.23 -5.43 -25.25
CA ASN A 167 -4.05 -6.77 -24.76
C ASN A 167 -3.08 -7.43 -25.73
N ARG A 168 -1.84 -7.64 -25.27
CA ARG A 168 -0.82 -8.37 -26.03
C ARG A 168 -1.30 -9.81 -26.10
N GLY A 169 -2.22 -10.08 -27.02
CA GLY A 169 -2.64 -11.41 -27.38
C GLY A 169 -1.38 -12.21 -27.74
N ASN A 170 -1.28 -13.40 -27.16
CA ASN A 170 -0.27 -14.41 -27.44
C ASN A 170 1.16 -14.12 -26.95
N ARG A 171 1.34 -13.53 -25.76
CA ARG A 171 2.53 -13.90 -24.98
C ARG A 171 2.21 -15.16 -24.21
N GLN A 172 3.02 -16.19 -24.44
CA GLN A 172 3.12 -17.40 -23.64
C GLN A 172 2.89 -17.01 -22.17
N LEU A 173 1.79 -17.49 -21.58
CA LEU A 173 1.34 -17.07 -20.26
C LEU A 173 2.46 -17.36 -19.28
N ASP A 174 3.10 -16.31 -18.76
CA ASP A 174 4.08 -16.43 -17.68
C ASP A 174 3.30 -16.88 -16.44
N PRO A 175 3.47 -18.14 -15.96
CA PRO A 175 2.69 -18.65 -14.84
C PRO A 175 2.88 -17.81 -13.57
N VAL A 176 4.04 -17.15 -13.43
CA VAL A 176 4.32 -16.23 -12.33
C VAL A 176 3.45 -14.98 -12.43
N ALA A 177 3.24 -14.44 -13.63
CA ALA A 177 2.41 -13.26 -13.85
C ALA A 177 0.93 -13.56 -13.59
N GLU A 178 0.45 -14.74 -13.97
CA GLU A 178 -0.93 -15.17 -13.71
C GLU A 178 -1.20 -15.35 -12.22
N ILE A 179 -0.32 -16.09 -11.51
CA ILE A 179 -0.46 -16.28 -10.06
C ILE A 179 -0.44 -14.94 -9.32
N ARG A 180 0.44 -14.02 -9.72
CA ARG A 180 0.49 -12.67 -9.13
C ARG A 180 -0.79 -11.87 -9.40
N LYS A 181 -1.38 -12.01 -10.57
CA LYS A 181 -2.67 -11.38 -10.91
C LYS A 181 -3.79 -11.93 -10.03
N GLU A 182 -3.87 -13.25 -9.89
CA GLU A 182 -4.88 -13.92 -9.05
C GLU A 182 -4.70 -13.54 -7.57
N LEU A 183 -3.47 -13.57 -7.04
CA LEU A 183 -3.18 -13.08 -5.69
C LEU A 183 -3.57 -11.61 -5.48
N ALA A 184 -3.36 -10.76 -6.49
CA ALA A 184 -3.78 -9.36 -6.43
C ALA A 184 -5.32 -9.22 -6.39
N GLU A 185 -6.06 -10.07 -7.11
CA GLU A 185 -7.53 -10.12 -7.06
C GLU A 185 -8.03 -10.58 -5.69
N ILE A 186 -7.39 -11.59 -5.09
CA ILE A 186 -7.69 -12.05 -3.73
C ILE A 186 -7.44 -10.94 -2.71
N HIS A 187 -6.28 -10.28 -2.79
CA HIS A 187 -5.97 -9.16 -1.91
C HIS A 187 -6.95 -7.98 -2.07
N ARG A 188 -7.39 -7.70 -3.30
CA ARG A 188 -8.41 -6.69 -3.57
C ARG A 188 -9.74 -7.03 -2.91
N ALA A 189 -10.17 -8.28 -2.96
CA ALA A 189 -11.39 -8.72 -2.27
C ALA A 189 -11.25 -8.70 -0.74
N GLU A 190 -10.09 -9.10 -0.22
CA GLU A 190 -9.84 -9.19 1.23
C GLU A 190 -9.76 -7.80 1.86
N TYR A 191 -8.93 -6.91 1.30
CA TYR A 191 -8.55 -5.64 1.92
C TYR A 191 -9.20 -4.40 1.28
N GLY A 192 -9.88 -4.56 0.14
CA GLY A 192 -10.35 -3.44 -0.68
C GLY A 192 -9.17 -2.77 -1.40
N GLU A 193 -9.19 -2.77 -2.73
CA GLU A 193 -8.26 -1.98 -3.54
C GLU A 193 -9.05 -1.02 -4.43
N ILE A 194 -8.73 0.27 -4.34
CA ILE A 194 -9.27 1.26 -5.27
C ILE A 194 -8.67 0.97 -6.65
N THR A 195 -9.53 0.58 -7.59
CA THR A 195 -9.13 0.30 -8.98
C THR A 195 -8.56 1.55 -9.65
N PRO A 196 -7.81 1.42 -10.77
CA PRO A 196 -7.36 2.58 -11.53
C PRO A 196 -8.52 3.49 -11.95
N LEU A 197 -9.66 2.94 -12.38
CA LEU A 197 -10.85 3.74 -12.68
C LEU A 197 -11.41 4.44 -11.44
N GLY A 198 -11.42 3.77 -10.27
CA GLY A 198 -11.78 4.41 -9.00
C GLY A 198 -10.87 5.59 -8.65
N ARG A 199 -9.55 5.43 -8.82
CA ARG A 199 -8.58 6.53 -8.60
C ARG A 199 -8.79 7.68 -9.59
N PHE A 200 -9.20 7.39 -10.82
CA PHE A 200 -9.58 8.42 -11.79
C PHE A 200 -10.81 9.21 -11.32
N LEU A 201 -11.86 8.54 -10.83
CA LEU A 201 -13.05 9.20 -10.27
C LEU A 201 -12.73 10.07 -9.03
N LEU A 202 -11.71 9.67 -8.27
CA LEU A 202 -11.19 10.43 -7.15
C LEU A 202 -10.33 11.64 -7.54
N ASN A 203 -10.01 11.85 -8.83
CA ASN A 203 -9.25 13.02 -9.25
C ASN A 203 -10.04 14.32 -8.91
N PRO A 204 -9.49 15.20 -8.06
CA PRO A 204 -10.23 16.34 -7.53
C PRO A 204 -10.54 17.41 -8.57
N ALA A 205 -9.89 17.39 -9.73
CA ALA A 205 -10.19 18.29 -10.82
C ALA A 205 -11.25 17.74 -11.81
N LEU A 206 -11.60 16.45 -11.72
CA LEU A 206 -12.47 15.81 -12.72
C LEU A 206 -13.85 16.47 -12.81
N VAL A 207 -14.48 16.78 -11.68
CA VAL A 207 -15.78 17.48 -11.63
C VAL A 207 -15.70 18.84 -12.34
N SER A 208 -14.70 19.65 -11.99
CA SER A 208 -14.49 20.99 -12.58
C SER A 208 -14.25 20.93 -14.09
N VAL A 209 -13.55 19.89 -14.55
CA VAL A 209 -13.28 19.66 -15.99
C VAL A 209 -14.53 19.24 -16.74
N LEU A 210 -15.33 18.32 -16.20
CA LEU A 210 -16.57 17.87 -16.82
C LEU A 210 -17.62 18.98 -16.87
N GLU A 211 -17.72 19.81 -15.81
CA GLU A 211 -18.59 20.99 -15.81
C GLU A 211 -18.24 21.96 -16.94
N ARG A 212 -16.95 22.25 -17.13
CA ARG A 212 -16.48 23.09 -18.25
C ARG A 212 -16.83 22.49 -19.61
N GLN A 213 -16.64 21.18 -19.78
CA GLN A 213 -16.97 20.50 -21.04
C GLN A 213 -18.48 20.61 -21.36
N LEU A 214 -19.32 20.62 -20.33
CA LEU A 214 -20.78 20.76 -20.44
C LEU A 214 -21.26 22.22 -20.52
N GLY A 215 -20.36 23.20 -20.48
CA GLY A 215 -20.72 24.62 -20.46
C GLY A 215 -21.31 25.11 -19.13
N LEU A 216 -21.12 24.35 -18.04
CA LEU A 216 -21.57 24.69 -16.69
C LEU A 216 -20.51 25.55 -15.96
N PRO A 217 -20.91 26.36 -14.96
CA PRO A 217 -19.97 27.04 -14.08
C PRO A 217 -19.07 26.03 -13.38
N SER A 218 -17.75 26.21 -13.49
CA SER A 218 -16.78 25.27 -12.91
C SER A 218 -16.72 25.40 -11.40
N SER A 219 -16.96 24.29 -10.69
CA SER A 219 -16.74 24.18 -9.26
C SER A 219 -15.27 24.42 -8.92
N PRO A 220 -14.97 25.00 -7.73
CA PRO A 220 -13.61 25.09 -7.25
C PRO A 220 -13.02 23.68 -7.13
N ILE A 221 -11.78 23.51 -7.59
CA ILE A 221 -11.03 22.28 -7.37
C ILE A 221 -10.80 22.19 -5.86
N GLN A 222 -11.33 21.14 -5.22
CA GLN A 222 -11.11 20.96 -3.79
C GLN A 222 -9.60 20.93 -3.52
N PRO A 223 -9.12 21.57 -2.44
CA PRO A 223 -7.72 21.50 -2.08
C PRO A 223 -7.30 20.04 -1.95
N LEU A 224 -6.33 19.66 -2.79
CA LEU A 224 -5.64 18.37 -2.75
C LEU A 224 -4.87 18.19 -1.45
N VAL A 225 -4.37 19.32 -0.92
CA VAL A 225 -3.43 19.34 0.20
C VAL A 225 -4.16 19.86 1.43
N ASP A 226 -4.71 18.94 2.21
CA ASP A 226 -4.89 19.15 3.64
C ASP A 226 -3.54 18.84 4.29
N ARG A 227 -2.81 19.89 4.68
CA ARG A 227 -1.44 19.76 5.20
C ARG A 227 -1.38 18.82 6.40
N GLU A 228 -2.34 18.93 7.31
CA GLU A 228 -2.40 18.05 8.48
C GLU A 228 -2.59 16.60 8.06
N PHE A 229 -3.53 16.31 7.16
CA PHE A 229 -3.75 14.96 6.64
C PHE A 229 -2.47 14.37 6.01
N VAL A 230 -1.78 15.15 5.18
CA VAL A 230 -0.55 14.72 4.49
C VAL A 230 0.59 14.46 5.48
N GLU A 231 0.76 15.33 6.48
CA GLU A 231 1.76 15.17 7.54
C GLU A 231 1.47 13.92 8.38
N LEU A 232 0.21 13.69 8.76
CA LEU A 232 -0.21 12.51 9.50
C LEU A 232 0.02 11.22 8.70
N GLU A 233 -0.38 11.17 7.42
CA GLU A 233 -0.17 10.02 6.55
C GLU A 233 1.33 9.70 6.40
N ARG A 234 2.15 10.73 6.19
CA ARG A 234 3.62 10.62 6.09
C ARG A 234 4.22 10.09 7.39
N THR A 235 3.77 10.60 8.53
CA THR A 235 4.23 10.17 9.86
C THR A 235 3.89 8.71 10.10
N VAL A 236 2.64 8.30 9.86
CA VAL A 236 2.20 6.91 9.96
C VAL A 236 3.02 5.99 9.04
N LYS A 237 3.24 6.39 7.79
CA LYS A 237 4.05 5.60 6.84
C LYS A 237 5.50 5.45 7.33
N THR A 238 6.06 6.52 7.89
CA THR A 238 7.41 6.51 8.46
C THR A 238 7.48 5.56 9.64
N LEU A 239 6.57 5.68 10.61
CA LEU A 239 6.50 4.82 11.79
C LEU A 239 6.33 3.34 11.41
N LYS A 240 5.41 3.02 10.49
CA LYS A 240 5.24 1.65 9.97
C LYS A 240 6.53 1.10 9.39
N THR A 241 7.27 1.92 8.64
CA THR A 241 8.54 1.52 8.04
C THR A 241 9.59 1.23 9.10
N GLU A 242 9.72 2.10 10.09
CA GLU A 242 10.69 1.93 11.19
C GLU A 242 10.37 0.71 12.06
N ILE A 243 9.10 0.50 12.41
CA ILE A 243 8.64 -0.68 13.15
C ILE A 243 8.93 -1.95 12.34
N ASN A 244 8.65 -1.96 11.03
CA ASN A 244 8.97 -3.12 10.18
C ASN A 244 10.48 -3.39 10.11
N ILE A 245 11.31 -2.35 10.09
CA ILE A 245 12.77 -2.49 10.12
C ILE A 245 13.20 -3.09 11.47
N MET A 246 12.69 -2.55 12.58
CA MET A 246 13.01 -3.01 13.93
C MET A 246 12.55 -4.45 14.18
N ASN A 247 11.33 -4.80 13.78
CA ASN A 247 10.81 -6.16 13.85
C ASN A 247 11.73 -7.17 13.14
N LEU A 248 12.24 -6.80 11.95
CA LEU A 248 13.18 -7.64 11.22
C LEU A 248 14.54 -7.74 11.92
N VAL A 249 15.13 -6.60 12.30
CA VAL A 249 16.45 -6.56 12.96
C VAL A 249 16.42 -7.34 14.27
N ASN A 250 15.37 -7.15 15.08
CA ASN A 250 15.15 -7.87 16.32
C ASN A 250 14.94 -9.36 16.07
N GLY A 251 14.24 -9.72 14.98
CA GLY A 251 13.97 -11.10 14.58
C GLY A 251 15.16 -11.87 14.02
N LEU A 252 16.22 -11.18 13.61
CA LEU A 252 17.42 -11.81 13.05
C LEU A 252 18.45 -12.20 14.13
N TYR A 253 18.27 -11.80 15.39
CA TYR A 253 19.22 -12.10 16.49
C TYR A 253 20.68 -11.84 16.14
N MET A 254 20.93 -10.71 15.49
CA MET A 254 22.27 -10.39 15.06
C MET A 254 23.20 -10.23 16.27
N THR A 255 24.43 -10.75 16.15
CA THR A 255 25.48 -10.49 17.14
C THR A 255 25.83 -9.00 17.17
N PRO A 256 26.45 -8.49 18.25
CA PRO A 256 26.92 -7.10 18.30
C PRO A 256 27.82 -6.73 17.11
N GLU A 257 28.68 -7.66 16.66
CA GLU A 257 29.56 -7.48 15.50
C GLU A 257 28.76 -7.42 14.19
N GLN A 258 27.75 -8.28 14.02
CA GLN A 258 26.87 -8.25 12.85
C GLN A 258 26.09 -6.92 12.80
N LEU A 259 25.54 -6.47 13.93
CA LEU A 259 24.81 -5.19 14.02
C LEU A 259 25.71 -4.00 13.69
N ARG A 260 26.95 -3.98 14.20
CA ARG A 260 27.92 -2.93 13.89
C ARG A 260 28.25 -2.89 12.39
N LYS A 261 28.52 -4.05 11.78
CA LYS A 261 28.77 -4.13 10.33
C LYS A 261 27.55 -3.70 9.52
N LEU A 262 26.35 -4.13 9.92
CA LEU A 262 25.11 -3.72 9.25
C LEU A 262 24.90 -2.21 9.35
N GLN A 263 25.17 -1.60 10.50
CA GLN A 263 25.08 -0.16 10.71
C GLN A 263 26.06 0.59 9.81
N GLU A 264 27.30 0.14 9.67
CA GLU A 264 28.30 0.71 8.75
C GLU A 264 27.81 0.66 7.29
N LEU A 265 27.29 -0.49 6.85
CA LEU A 265 26.73 -0.67 5.50
C LEU A 265 25.48 0.19 5.28
N ALA A 266 24.58 0.24 6.27
CA ALA A 266 23.39 1.06 6.25
C ALA A 266 23.73 2.55 6.22
N GLN A 267 24.80 2.98 6.89
CA GLN A 267 25.30 4.35 6.83
C GLN A 267 25.91 4.64 5.46
N ALA A 268 26.63 3.70 4.85
CA ALA A 268 27.15 3.87 3.48
C ALA A 268 26.01 4.03 2.47
N VAL A 269 24.93 3.26 2.62
CA VAL A 269 23.69 3.43 1.86
C VAL A 269 23.05 4.77 2.17
N ASN A 270 22.85 5.11 3.44
CA ASN A 270 22.25 6.39 3.81
C ASN A 270 23.07 7.56 3.30
N ASN A 271 24.40 7.51 3.27
CA ASN A 271 25.24 8.55 2.66
C ASN A 271 25.12 8.58 1.12
N HIS A 272 24.81 7.43 0.51
CA HIS A 272 24.56 7.32 -0.93
C HIS A 272 23.16 7.81 -1.33
N PHE A 273 22.18 7.64 -0.43
CA PHE A 273 20.78 8.08 -0.57
C PHE A 273 20.48 9.39 0.14
N ALA A 274 21.41 9.92 0.93
CA ALA A 274 21.48 11.30 1.35
C ALA A 274 21.74 12.07 0.07
N ALA A 275 20.68 12.18 -0.73
CA ALA A 275 20.61 13.11 -1.80
C ALA A 275 21.08 14.43 -1.20
N PRO A 276 21.96 15.19 -1.87
CA PRO A 276 22.02 16.62 -1.57
C PRO A 276 20.56 17.07 -1.52
N GLN A 277 20.14 17.77 -0.46
CA GLN A 277 18.77 18.29 -0.33
C GLN A 277 18.36 18.70 -1.74
N ILE A 278 17.39 18.01 -2.33
CA ILE A 278 17.05 18.22 -3.74
C ILE A 278 16.42 19.59 -3.75
N THR A 279 17.28 20.59 -3.90
CA THR A 279 16.91 21.97 -4.10
C THR A 279 16.38 21.98 -5.51
N VAL A 280 15.08 22.21 -5.60
CA VAL A 280 14.42 22.30 -6.88
C VAL A 280 15.05 23.47 -7.61
N ASP A 281 15.58 23.24 -8.80
CA ASP A 281 16.09 24.33 -9.63
C ASP A 281 14.93 25.30 -9.89
N PRO A 282 14.95 26.51 -9.30
CA PRO A 282 13.81 27.42 -9.36
C PRO A 282 13.58 27.92 -10.79
N VAL A 283 14.61 27.98 -11.64
CA VAL A 283 14.48 28.40 -13.03
C VAL A 283 13.76 27.32 -13.82
N ALA A 284 14.24 26.07 -13.75
CA ALA A 284 13.61 24.94 -14.44
C ALA A 284 12.18 24.69 -13.93
N PHE A 285 11.93 24.84 -12.64
CA PHE A 285 10.61 24.70 -12.04
C PHE A 285 9.62 25.77 -12.54
N ASN A 286 10.01 27.04 -12.53
CA ASN A 286 9.14 28.12 -13.01
C ASN A 286 8.85 27.98 -14.51
N GLU A 287 9.85 27.58 -15.31
CA GLU A 287 9.64 27.29 -16.72
C GLU A 287 8.68 26.11 -16.92
N LEU A 288 8.84 25.03 -16.13
CA LEU A 288 7.92 23.89 -16.15
C LEU A 288 6.49 24.32 -15.84
N VAL A 289 6.27 25.09 -14.77
CA VAL A 289 4.95 25.62 -14.40
C VAL A 289 4.35 26.41 -15.56
N GLY A 290 5.13 27.29 -16.20
CA GLY A 290 4.70 28.05 -17.37
C GLY A 290 4.29 27.17 -18.56
N ILE A 291 5.05 26.09 -18.83
CA ILE A 291 4.71 25.13 -19.88
C ILE A 291 3.43 24.36 -19.53
N LEU A 292 3.28 23.88 -18.29
CA LEU A 292 2.08 23.17 -17.85
C LEU A 292 0.83 24.06 -17.92
N GLN A 293 0.93 25.33 -17.54
CA GLN A 293 -0.15 26.31 -17.71
C GLN A 293 -0.51 26.52 -19.19
N THR A 294 0.49 26.49 -20.08
CA THR A 294 0.27 26.58 -21.52
C THR A 294 -0.43 25.33 -22.06
N MET A 295 -0.01 24.14 -21.63
CA MET A 295 -0.71 22.89 -21.93
C MET A 295 -2.17 22.93 -21.47
N LYS A 296 -2.43 23.44 -20.26
CA LYS A 296 -3.78 23.59 -19.72
C LYS A 296 -4.63 24.48 -20.63
N ARG A 297 -4.10 25.64 -21.03
CA ARG A 297 -4.80 26.55 -21.96
C ARG A 297 -5.11 25.89 -23.30
N LEU A 298 -4.20 25.07 -23.84
CA LEU A 298 -4.46 24.33 -25.08
C LEU A 298 -5.64 23.36 -24.92
N LEU A 299 -5.62 22.54 -23.86
CA LEU A 299 -6.67 21.56 -23.60
C LEU A 299 -8.03 22.20 -23.33
N VAL A 300 -8.07 23.29 -22.56
CA VAL A 300 -9.30 24.05 -22.30
C VAL A 300 -9.90 24.60 -23.60
N ASN A 301 -9.06 24.96 -24.57
CA ASN A 301 -9.49 25.43 -25.89
C ASN A 301 -9.72 24.29 -26.91
N GLY A 302 -9.78 23.03 -26.45
CA GLY A 302 -10.00 21.86 -27.31
C GLY A 302 -8.83 21.51 -28.24
N ARG A 303 -7.62 22.02 -27.97
CA ARG A 303 -6.42 21.75 -28.77
C ARG A 303 -5.57 20.64 -28.15
N SER A 304 -5.03 19.75 -28.99
CA SER A 304 -4.07 18.74 -28.57
C SER A 304 -2.75 19.37 -28.11
N ILE A 305 -2.09 18.78 -27.12
CA ILE A 305 -0.74 19.19 -26.70
C ILE A 305 0.29 18.73 -27.74
N PRO A 306 1.11 19.63 -28.32
CA PRO A 306 2.18 19.24 -29.23
C PRO A 306 3.22 18.34 -28.53
N GLN A 307 3.67 17.28 -29.22
CA GLN A 307 4.70 16.37 -28.70
C GLN A 307 6.00 17.06 -28.25
N PRO A 308 6.54 18.08 -28.96
CA PRO A 308 7.72 18.81 -28.49
C PRO A 308 7.53 19.48 -27.12
N MET A 309 6.29 19.91 -26.80
CA MET A 309 5.96 20.54 -25.52
C MET A 309 5.97 19.51 -24.38
N LEU A 310 5.47 18.29 -24.62
CA LEU A 310 5.55 17.18 -23.65
C LEU A 310 7.01 16.79 -23.38
N LEU A 311 7.82 16.70 -24.44
CA LEU A 311 9.25 16.40 -24.31
C LEU A 311 9.98 17.48 -23.52
N ARG A 312 9.72 18.76 -23.79
CA ARG A 312 10.32 19.89 -23.05
C ARG A 312 9.89 19.89 -21.58
N ALA A 313 8.60 19.70 -21.29
CA ALA A 313 8.12 19.60 -19.91
C ALA A 313 8.76 18.42 -19.17
N ASN A 314 8.96 17.28 -19.83
CA ASN A 314 9.64 16.12 -19.25
C ASN A 314 11.11 16.43 -18.93
N GLN A 315 11.82 17.11 -19.84
CA GLN A 315 13.19 17.58 -19.59
C GLN A 315 13.26 18.55 -18.42
N LEU A 316 12.36 19.54 -18.35
CA LEU A 316 12.32 20.50 -17.25
C LEU A 316 11.98 19.85 -15.92
N ALA A 317 11.08 18.87 -15.90
CA ALA A 317 10.77 18.10 -14.69
C ALA A 317 11.98 17.31 -14.18
N LEU A 318 12.81 16.75 -15.08
CA LEU A 318 14.08 16.11 -14.72
C LEU A 318 15.11 17.13 -14.22
N GLN A 319 15.23 18.29 -14.89
CA GLN A 319 16.15 19.38 -14.50
C GLN A 319 15.78 19.98 -13.14
N ALA A 320 14.48 20.15 -12.88
CA ALA A 320 13.95 20.62 -11.60
C ALA A 320 14.04 19.56 -10.48
N GLY A 321 14.48 18.33 -10.78
CA GLY A 321 14.57 17.25 -9.79
C GLY A 321 13.22 16.67 -9.37
N LEU A 322 12.12 16.95 -10.09
CA LEU A 322 10.77 16.48 -9.79
C LEU A 322 10.47 15.06 -10.29
N MET A 323 11.35 14.51 -11.11
CA MET A 323 11.25 13.14 -11.62
C MET A 323 12.39 12.30 -11.07
N PRO A 324 12.13 11.03 -10.69
CA PRO A 324 13.19 10.11 -10.32
C PRO A 324 14.15 9.96 -11.50
N GLN A 325 15.42 10.28 -11.28
CA GLN A 325 16.46 10.01 -12.28
C GLN A 325 16.52 8.50 -12.53
N PRO A 326 16.61 8.03 -13.79
CA PRO A 326 16.79 6.62 -14.08
C PRO A 326 18.02 6.15 -13.33
N ASN A 327 17.86 5.15 -12.45
CA ASN A 327 18.74 4.92 -11.32
C ASN A 327 20.04 4.16 -11.74
N PRO A 328 21.21 4.81 -11.92
CA PRO A 328 22.48 4.08 -12.09
C PRO A 328 22.95 3.39 -10.79
N GLN A 329 22.26 3.58 -9.66
CA GLN A 329 22.68 3.12 -8.33
C GLN A 329 22.31 1.66 -8.05
N SER A 330 21.66 0.96 -8.98
CA SER A 330 21.22 -0.44 -8.78
C SER A 330 22.40 -1.41 -8.64
N VAL A 331 23.55 -1.12 -9.26
CA VAL A 331 24.75 -1.97 -9.18
C VAL A 331 25.38 -1.86 -7.78
N ARG A 332 25.65 -0.64 -7.32
CA ARG A 332 26.24 -0.40 -5.99
C ARG A 332 25.34 -0.90 -4.86
N LEU A 333 24.02 -0.73 -4.97
CA LEU A 333 23.07 -1.30 -4.00
C LEU A 333 23.15 -2.83 -3.95
N ARG A 334 23.29 -3.50 -5.11
CA ARG A 334 23.45 -4.95 -5.17
C ARG A 334 24.76 -5.40 -4.54
N GLU A 335 25.86 -4.68 -4.75
CA GLU A 335 27.15 -4.96 -4.11
C GLU A 335 27.07 -4.82 -2.59
N ILE A 336 26.43 -3.76 -2.07
CA ILE A 336 26.22 -3.59 -0.62
C ILE A 336 25.28 -4.68 -0.09
N ALA A 337 24.25 -5.07 -0.85
CA ALA A 337 23.36 -6.15 -0.46
C ALA A 337 24.08 -7.50 -0.36
N ALA A 338 25.02 -7.78 -1.28
CA ALA A 338 25.89 -8.95 -1.20
C ALA A 338 26.79 -8.93 0.04
N GLN A 339 27.28 -7.75 0.45
CA GLN A 339 28.03 -7.59 1.71
C GLN A 339 27.17 -7.81 2.95
N VAL A 340 25.90 -7.38 2.94
CA VAL A 340 24.96 -7.74 4.03
C VAL A 340 24.73 -9.25 4.03
N LEU A 341 24.59 -9.87 2.87
CA LEU A 341 24.35 -11.31 2.77
C LEU A 341 25.52 -12.15 3.33
N SER A 342 26.75 -11.66 3.20
CA SER A 342 27.95 -12.37 3.72
C SER A 342 28.12 -12.28 5.23
N ILE A 343 27.47 -11.32 5.91
CA ILE A 343 27.49 -11.25 7.37
C ILE A 343 26.39 -12.07 8.03
N LEU A 344 25.38 -12.54 7.29
CA LEU A 344 24.25 -13.31 7.82
C LEU A 344 24.53 -14.82 7.81
N THR A 345 24.02 -15.54 8.81
CA THR A 345 24.01 -17.01 8.83
C THR A 345 22.95 -17.59 7.88
N GLU A 346 23.02 -18.88 7.57
CA GLU A 346 22.01 -19.52 6.71
C GLU A 346 20.61 -19.50 7.32
N GLU A 347 20.49 -19.60 8.64
CA GLU A 347 19.23 -19.48 9.37
C GLU A 347 18.66 -18.07 9.23
N GLN A 348 19.49 -17.04 9.41
CA GLN A 348 19.10 -15.62 9.22
C GLN A 348 18.65 -15.35 7.78
N LYS A 349 19.34 -15.94 6.78
CA LYS A 349 18.92 -15.87 5.38
C LYS A 349 17.57 -16.53 5.16
N GLN A 350 17.28 -17.66 5.81
CA GLN A 350 15.97 -18.30 5.75
C GLN A 350 14.88 -17.41 6.37
N VAL A 351 15.15 -16.76 7.51
CA VAL A 351 14.23 -15.78 8.11
C VAL A 351 13.90 -14.66 7.12
N LEU A 352 14.89 -14.12 6.42
CA LEU A 352 14.65 -13.11 5.39
C LEU A 352 13.78 -13.64 4.25
N VAL A 353 14.02 -14.85 3.75
CA VAL A 353 13.21 -15.47 2.68
C VAL A 353 11.73 -15.56 3.08
N ASP A 354 11.45 -15.86 4.34
CA ASP A 354 10.07 -16.00 4.83
C ASP A 354 9.49 -14.70 5.43
N TYR A 355 10.32 -13.67 5.62
CA TYR A 355 9.90 -12.39 6.20
C TYR A 355 8.82 -11.70 5.36
N LYS A 356 7.68 -11.40 6.00
CA LYS A 356 6.60 -10.56 5.48
C LYS A 356 6.49 -9.31 6.37
N PRO A 357 6.76 -8.09 5.85
CA PRO A 357 6.67 -6.87 6.65
C PRO A 357 5.29 -6.72 7.28
N CYS A 358 5.25 -6.65 8.60
CA CYS A 358 4.02 -6.52 9.36
C CYS A 358 4.28 -5.66 10.59
N LEU A 359 3.30 -4.80 10.89
CA LEU A 359 3.37 -3.88 12.02
C LEU A 359 3.42 -4.66 13.35
N ILE A 360 2.55 -5.65 13.48
CA ILE A 360 2.51 -6.57 14.62
C ILE A 360 2.85 -7.96 14.07
N PRO A 361 4.04 -8.49 14.38
CA PRO A 361 4.44 -9.81 13.94
C PRO A 361 3.49 -10.89 14.49
N PRO A 362 2.98 -11.82 13.65
CA PRO A 362 2.12 -12.91 14.13
C PRO A 362 2.87 -13.90 15.03
N LYS A 363 4.21 -13.88 14.97
CA LYS A 363 5.12 -14.62 15.85
C LYS A 363 5.96 -13.60 16.57
N ASN A 364 6.17 -13.78 17.88
CA ASN A 364 7.19 -13.00 18.58
C ASN A 364 8.56 -13.40 18.00
N LEU A 365 9.05 -12.62 17.03
CA LEU A 365 10.34 -12.86 16.37
C LEU A 365 11.51 -12.72 17.35
N ARG A 366 11.27 -12.23 18.58
CA ARG A 366 12.25 -12.11 19.67
C ARG A 366 12.33 -13.34 20.58
N ASP A 367 11.51 -14.36 20.37
CA ASP A 367 11.73 -15.70 20.91
C ASP A 367 12.40 -16.64 19.87
N PRO A 368 13.68 -17.04 20.07
CA PRO A 368 14.45 -17.78 19.04
C PRO A 368 13.89 -19.18 18.82
N VAL A 369 13.12 -19.69 19.79
CA VAL A 369 12.36 -20.94 19.68
C VAL A 369 11.23 -20.79 18.66
N ARG A 370 10.76 -19.56 18.36
CA ARG A 370 9.66 -19.26 17.41
C ARG A 370 10.11 -18.98 15.98
N VAL A 371 11.38 -18.67 15.76
CA VAL A 371 11.98 -18.59 14.43
C VAL A 371 12.10 -20.02 13.88
N GLY A 372 11.05 -20.46 13.17
CA GLY A 372 10.91 -21.84 12.68
C GLY A 372 9.68 -22.59 13.20
N GLN A 373 8.90 -22.01 14.12
CA GLN A 373 7.62 -22.61 14.52
C GLN A 373 6.58 -22.53 13.40
N ALA A 374 5.64 -23.47 13.40
CA ALA A 374 4.52 -23.49 12.47
C ALA A 374 3.70 -22.17 12.54
N PRO A 375 2.89 -21.84 11.51
CA PRO A 375 1.93 -20.75 11.57
C PRO A 375 1.08 -20.82 12.85
N ASN A 376 0.63 -19.68 13.39
CA ASN A 376 -0.31 -19.71 14.52
C ASN A 376 -1.64 -20.29 14.05
N ASN A 377 -1.80 -21.58 14.28
CA ASN A 377 -2.94 -22.36 13.85
C ASN A 377 -4.07 -22.37 14.87
N ALA A 378 -3.98 -21.62 15.98
CA ALA A 378 -4.97 -21.64 17.06
C ALA A 378 -6.39 -21.33 16.57
N GLY A 379 -6.55 -20.42 15.59
CA GLY A 379 -7.86 -20.14 14.99
C GLY A 379 -8.43 -21.32 14.21
N TYR A 380 -7.58 -22.02 13.46
CA TYR A 380 -7.94 -23.21 12.69
C TYR A 380 -8.20 -24.40 13.62
N ILE A 381 -7.38 -24.62 14.65
CA ILE A 381 -7.59 -25.63 15.68
C ILE A 381 -8.95 -25.43 16.34
N LYS A 382 -9.28 -24.20 16.78
CA LYS A 382 -10.61 -23.88 17.34
C LYS A 382 -11.75 -24.15 16.34
N ALA A 383 -11.52 -23.93 15.05
CA ALA A 383 -12.52 -24.27 14.03
C ALA A 383 -12.72 -25.79 13.92
N LEU A 384 -11.62 -26.57 13.92
CA LEU A 384 -11.66 -28.03 13.92
C LEU A 384 -12.31 -28.61 15.19
N GLU A 385 -12.04 -28.03 16.36
CA GLU A 385 -12.70 -28.37 17.62
C GLU A 385 -14.22 -28.17 17.54
N ARG A 386 -14.67 -27.01 17.03
CA ARG A 386 -16.10 -26.74 16.83
C ARG A 386 -16.74 -27.74 15.89
N LEU A 387 -16.02 -28.19 14.85
CA LEU A 387 -16.51 -29.21 13.94
C LEU A 387 -16.67 -30.57 14.62
N ARG A 388 -15.79 -30.93 15.55
CA ARG A 388 -15.91 -32.16 16.37
C ARG A 388 -17.10 -32.10 17.33
N GLN A 389 -17.38 -30.92 17.89
CA GLN A 389 -18.50 -30.72 18.83
C GLN A 389 -19.89 -30.88 18.18
N ILE A 390 -19.99 -30.93 16.84
CA ILE A 390 -21.27 -31.20 16.16
C ILE A 390 -21.74 -32.64 16.48
N PRO A 391 -22.97 -32.83 16.98
CA PRO A 391 -23.50 -34.17 17.26
C PRO A 391 -23.49 -35.07 16.01
N PRO A 392 -23.16 -36.39 16.14
CA PRO A 392 -23.06 -37.29 14.99
C PRO A 392 -24.31 -37.34 14.11
N SER A 393 -25.51 -37.38 14.71
CA SER A 393 -26.78 -37.40 13.99
C SER A 393 -26.99 -36.15 13.14
N ILE A 394 -26.60 -34.98 13.64
CA ILE A 394 -26.67 -33.71 12.92
C ILE A 394 -25.64 -33.68 11.80
N TYR A 395 -24.41 -34.11 12.09
CA TYR A 395 -23.33 -34.17 11.11
C TYR A 395 -23.71 -35.05 9.92
N PHE A 396 -24.12 -36.31 10.14
CA PHE A 396 -24.48 -37.21 9.04
C PHE A 396 -25.64 -36.66 8.20
N ARG A 397 -26.66 -36.07 8.82
CA ARG A 397 -27.80 -35.49 8.11
C ARG A 397 -27.45 -34.22 7.32
N ARG A 398 -26.48 -33.43 7.80
CA ARG A 398 -26.16 -32.10 7.25
C ARG A 398 -24.74 -31.98 6.70
N LYS A 399 -24.02 -33.09 6.52
CA LYS A 399 -22.60 -33.11 6.13
C LYS A 399 -22.33 -32.24 4.89
N ALA A 400 -23.09 -32.45 3.81
CA ALA A 400 -22.95 -31.67 2.59
C ALA A 400 -23.15 -30.16 2.83
N GLN A 401 -24.13 -29.77 3.66
CA GLN A 401 -24.38 -28.36 3.98
C GLN A 401 -23.28 -27.74 4.84
N ILE A 402 -22.73 -28.51 5.79
CA ILE A 402 -21.62 -28.07 6.65
C ILE A 402 -20.37 -27.85 5.81
N VAL A 403 -19.99 -28.83 4.98
CA VAL A 403 -18.83 -28.74 4.09
C VAL A 403 -18.99 -27.59 3.10
N GLU A 404 -20.16 -27.46 2.47
CA GLU A 404 -20.46 -26.37 1.55
C GLU A 404 -20.38 -25.00 2.25
N GLY A 405 -20.89 -24.90 3.49
CA GLY A 405 -20.76 -23.70 4.30
C GLY A 405 -19.32 -23.34 4.63
N LEU A 406 -18.49 -24.35 4.96
CA LEU A 406 -17.05 -24.17 5.19
C LEU A 406 -16.31 -23.78 3.90
N ALA A 407 -16.62 -24.42 2.76
CA ALA A 407 -16.03 -24.09 1.46
C ALA A 407 -16.30 -22.62 1.11
N LYS A 408 -17.54 -22.14 1.29
CA LYS A 408 -17.88 -20.72 1.10
C LYS A 408 -17.10 -19.80 2.05
N GLN A 409 -16.86 -20.20 3.29
CA GLN A 409 -16.04 -19.42 4.22
C GLN A 409 -14.57 -19.36 3.80
N ILE A 410 -14.03 -20.48 3.30
CA ILE A 410 -12.67 -20.55 2.74
C ILE A 410 -12.57 -19.65 1.52
N GLU A 411 -13.51 -19.74 0.58
CA GLU A 411 -13.54 -18.91 -0.63
C GLU A 411 -13.68 -17.41 -0.28
N ALA A 412 -14.51 -17.07 0.70
CA ALA A 412 -14.70 -15.69 1.15
C ALA A 412 -13.44 -15.07 1.78
N ARG A 413 -12.55 -15.87 2.37
CA ARG A 413 -11.32 -15.40 3.02
C ARG A 413 -10.07 -15.55 2.15
N GLY A 414 -10.03 -16.62 1.35
CA GLY A 414 -8.86 -17.06 0.60
C GLY A 414 -8.95 -16.80 -0.91
N GLY A 415 -10.10 -16.32 -1.42
CA GLY A 415 -10.36 -16.17 -2.84
C GLY A 415 -11.25 -17.29 -3.41
N PRO A 416 -12.09 -16.99 -4.41
CA PRO A 416 -12.92 -18.00 -5.05
C PRO A 416 -12.06 -19.02 -5.80
N TYR A 417 -12.48 -20.29 -5.80
CA TYR A 417 -11.89 -21.31 -6.65
C TYR A 417 -12.53 -21.29 -8.05
N PRO A 418 -11.77 -21.56 -9.13
CA PRO A 418 -12.35 -21.86 -10.42
C PRO A 418 -13.35 -23.02 -10.31
N LEU A 419 -14.42 -22.99 -11.10
CA LEU A 419 -15.47 -24.02 -11.07
C LEU A 419 -14.90 -25.44 -11.22
N GLU A 420 -13.87 -25.60 -12.06
CA GLU A 420 -13.20 -26.87 -12.33
C GLU A 420 -12.39 -27.40 -11.12
N GLU A 421 -11.91 -26.53 -10.25
CA GLU A 421 -11.11 -26.90 -9.07
C GLU A 421 -11.95 -26.97 -7.78
N ARG A 422 -13.14 -26.39 -7.80
CA ARG A 422 -14.01 -26.27 -6.62
C ARG A 422 -14.47 -27.63 -6.09
N ASP A 423 -14.78 -28.57 -6.98
CA ASP A 423 -15.19 -29.92 -6.57
C ASP A 423 -14.06 -30.65 -5.83
N ASN A 424 -12.81 -30.42 -6.24
CA ASN A 424 -11.64 -30.95 -5.54
C ASN A 424 -11.48 -30.31 -4.15
N LEU A 425 -11.69 -28.99 -4.02
CA LEU A 425 -11.72 -28.33 -2.71
C LEU A 425 -12.77 -28.97 -1.80
N VAL A 426 -14.01 -29.13 -2.27
CA VAL A 426 -15.12 -29.71 -1.49
C VAL A 426 -14.80 -31.14 -1.08
N GLN A 427 -14.19 -31.94 -1.96
CA GLN A 427 -13.74 -33.29 -1.65
C GLN A 427 -12.67 -33.29 -0.56
N ARG A 428 -11.57 -32.55 -0.74
CA ARG A 428 -10.47 -32.46 0.25
C ARG A 428 -10.96 -31.98 1.61
N LEU A 429 -11.87 -31.01 1.60
CA LEU A 429 -12.50 -30.50 2.81
C LEU A 429 -13.39 -31.56 3.48
N THR A 430 -14.15 -32.32 2.69
CA THR A 430 -14.97 -33.43 3.21
C THR A 430 -14.09 -34.47 3.91
N GLU A 431 -13.01 -34.89 3.26
CA GLU A 431 -12.06 -35.88 3.78
C GLU A 431 -11.39 -35.38 5.07
N LEU A 432 -10.98 -34.11 5.10
CA LEU A 432 -10.39 -33.50 6.28
C LEU A 432 -11.39 -33.47 7.46
N VAL A 433 -12.64 -33.05 7.22
CA VAL A 433 -13.66 -32.97 8.26
C VAL A 433 -14.00 -34.36 8.81
N ASP A 434 -14.15 -35.36 7.94
CA ASP A 434 -14.36 -36.75 8.37
C ASP A 434 -13.21 -37.26 9.24
N ARG A 435 -11.96 -37.04 8.80
CA ARG A 435 -10.75 -37.45 9.51
C ARG A 435 -10.65 -36.78 10.87
N VAL A 436 -10.88 -35.47 10.94
CA VAL A 436 -10.88 -34.70 12.20
C VAL A 436 -11.92 -35.24 13.18
N ARG A 437 -13.09 -35.65 12.70
CA ARG A 437 -14.18 -36.19 13.53
C ARG A 437 -13.99 -37.64 13.95
N SER A 438 -13.25 -38.45 13.18
CA SER A 438 -12.99 -39.86 13.51
C SER A 438 -11.90 -40.07 14.55
N LEU A 439 -11.05 -39.06 14.80
CA LEU A 439 -9.95 -39.15 15.76
C LEU A 439 -10.46 -39.14 17.20
N SER A 440 -9.82 -39.91 18.09
CA SER A 440 -10.03 -39.79 19.53
C SER A 440 -9.62 -38.40 20.04
N GLU A 441 -9.99 -38.03 21.27
CA GLU A 441 -9.54 -36.76 21.86
C GLU A 441 -8.01 -36.70 22.00
N SER A 442 -7.39 -37.81 22.41
CA SER A 442 -5.93 -37.91 22.52
C SER A 442 -5.25 -37.80 21.16
N ASP A 443 -5.74 -38.51 20.14
CA ASP A 443 -5.15 -38.44 18.80
C ASP A 443 -5.31 -37.05 18.17
N PHE A 444 -6.45 -36.40 18.42
CA PHE A 444 -6.67 -35.04 17.94
C PHE A 444 -5.74 -34.04 18.64
N ALA A 445 -5.57 -34.12 19.95
CA ALA A 445 -4.64 -33.27 20.67
C ALA A 445 -3.19 -33.41 20.15
N MET A 446 -2.81 -34.62 19.70
CA MET A 446 -1.50 -34.88 19.11
C MET A 446 -1.38 -34.39 17.66
N LYS A 447 -2.48 -34.40 16.88
CA LYS A 447 -2.49 -34.08 15.43
C LYS A 447 -3.10 -32.73 15.08
N SER A 448 -3.59 -31.96 16.05
CA SER A 448 -4.38 -30.75 15.80
C SER A 448 -3.62 -29.71 14.99
N GLU A 449 -2.32 -29.56 15.24
CA GLU A 449 -1.44 -28.64 14.51
C GLU A 449 -1.28 -29.03 13.04
N GLU A 450 -1.06 -30.31 12.76
CA GLU A 450 -0.95 -30.85 11.39
C GLU A 450 -2.26 -30.68 10.62
N LEU A 451 -3.40 -31.04 11.26
CA LEU A 451 -4.72 -30.92 10.64
C LEU A 451 -5.11 -29.46 10.40
N ALA A 452 -4.72 -28.56 11.31
CA ALA A 452 -4.96 -27.14 11.16
C ALA A 452 -4.12 -26.53 10.04
N GLU A 453 -2.89 -27.01 9.84
CA GLU A 453 -2.06 -26.65 8.70
C GLU A 453 -2.65 -27.17 7.38
N GLU A 454 -3.13 -28.41 7.34
CA GLU A 454 -3.87 -28.95 6.19
C GLU A 454 -5.11 -28.10 5.88
N PHE A 455 -5.86 -27.70 6.91
CA PHE A 455 -7.03 -26.82 6.77
C PHE A 455 -6.66 -25.43 6.24
N ARG A 456 -5.57 -24.84 6.75
CA ARG A 456 -5.03 -23.56 6.30
C ARG A 456 -4.68 -23.59 4.81
N LYS A 457 -4.03 -24.67 4.36
CA LYS A 457 -3.63 -24.89 2.95
C LYS A 457 -4.79 -25.12 1.98
N LEU A 458 -6.03 -25.24 2.46
CA LEU A 458 -7.22 -25.19 1.61
C LEU A 458 -7.59 -23.77 1.16
N HIS A 459 -6.96 -22.73 1.69
CA HIS A 459 -7.18 -21.37 1.18
C HIS A 459 -6.42 -21.17 -0.12
N ARG A 460 -7.12 -20.70 -1.17
CA ARG A 460 -6.54 -20.49 -2.51
C ARG A 460 -5.29 -19.62 -2.47
N LYS A 461 -5.34 -18.52 -1.71
CA LYS A 461 -4.20 -17.63 -1.44
C LYS A 461 -2.92 -18.37 -1.03
N GLU A 462 -3.02 -19.27 -0.06
CA GLU A 462 -1.86 -20.00 0.47
C GLU A 462 -1.28 -20.96 -0.59
N LEU A 463 -2.15 -21.64 -1.33
CA LEU A 463 -1.75 -22.53 -2.42
C LEU A 463 -1.05 -21.79 -3.56
N LEU A 464 -1.54 -20.59 -3.91
CA LEU A 464 -0.91 -19.72 -4.90
C LEU A 464 0.44 -19.17 -4.43
N GLU A 465 0.55 -18.77 -3.16
CA GLU A 465 1.82 -18.33 -2.58
C GLU A 465 2.87 -19.46 -2.55
N GLU A 466 2.49 -20.69 -2.20
CA GLU A 466 3.37 -21.87 -2.26
C GLU A 466 3.83 -22.13 -3.71
N ARG A 467 2.90 -22.16 -4.67
CA ARG A 467 3.21 -22.35 -6.09
C ARG A 467 4.12 -21.26 -6.64
N LEU A 468 3.92 -20.01 -6.22
CA LEU A 468 4.79 -18.89 -6.58
C LEU A 468 6.21 -19.09 -6.01
N LYS A 469 6.33 -19.57 -4.77
CA LYS A 469 7.61 -19.88 -4.13
C LYS A 469 8.35 -20.98 -4.89
N GLU A 470 7.66 -22.03 -5.33
CA GLU A 470 8.24 -23.12 -6.14
C GLU A 470 8.73 -22.63 -7.50
N LEU A 471 7.91 -21.87 -8.25
CA LEU A 471 8.26 -21.36 -9.57
C LEU A 471 9.45 -20.39 -9.53
N THR A 472 9.61 -19.67 -8.41
CA THR A 472 10.67 -18.67 -8.23
C THR A 472 11.88 -19.20 -7.48
N ALA A 473 11.89 -20.48 -7.07
CA ALA A 473 12.96 -21.10 -6.29
C ALA A 473 14.34 -21.03 -6.98
N LYS A 474 14.38 -21.11 -8.31
CA LYS A 474 15.62 -21.00 -9.11
C LYS A 474 16.30 -19.63 -8.97
N ASN A 475 15.55 -18.59 -8.59
CA ASN A 475 16.04 -17.22 -8.43
C ASN A 475 16.12 -16.82 -6.95
N ARG A 476 16.29 -17.79 -6.04
CA ARG A 476 16.29 -17.57 -4.59
C ARG A 476 17.29 -16.48 -4.14
N GLU A 477 18.49 -16.47 -4.72
CA GLU A 477 19.50 -15.48 -4.40
C GLU A 477 19.08 -14.06 -4.83
N GLU A 478 18.50 -13.91 -6.03
CA GLU A 478 17.99 -12.62 -6.50
C GLU A 478 16.82 -12.12 -5.64
N ILE A 479 15.93 -13.02 -5.21
CA ILE A 479 14.85 -12.70 -4.28
C ILE A 479 15.42 -12.22 -2.94
N LEU A 480 16.44 -12.91 -2.43
CA LEU A 480 17.06 -12.57 -1.16
C LEU A 480 17.77 -11.22 -1.24
N LEU A 481 18.50 -10.94 -2.33
CA LEU A 481 19.09 -9.62 -2.58
C LEU A 481 18.01 -8.53 -2.64
N GLY A 482 16.89 -8.79 -3.33
CA GLY A 482 15.75 -7.88 -3.36
C GLY A 482 15.18 -7.59 -1.96
N LYS A 483 15.09 -8.61 -1.11
CA LYS A 483 14.63 -8.45 0.28
C LYS A 483 15.62 -7.69 1.15
N ILE A 484 16.93 -7.92 0.98
CA ILE A 484 17.98 -7.15 1.67
C ILE A 484 17.89 -5.68 1.26
N ILE A 485 17.80 -5.39 -0.04
CA ILE A 485 17.68 -4.02 -0.55
C ILE A 485 16.43 -3.34 0.02
N ALA A 486 15.28 -4.04 0.01
CA ALA A 486 14.01 -3.47 0.48
C ALA A 486 13.95 -3.24 1.99
N ASN A 487 14.56 -4.12 2.81
CA ASN A 487 14.36 -4.11 4.27
C ASN A 487 15.62 -3.76 5.07
N LEU A 488 16.79 -4.27 4.69
CA LEU A 488 18.06 -4.10 5.42
C LEU A 488 18.98 -3.03 4.82
N LEU A 489 18.63 -2.46 3.67
CA LEU A 489 19.30 -1.28 3.09
C LEU A 489 18.33 -0.12 2.93
N HIS A 490 17.27 -0.09 3.74
CA HIS A 490 16.38 1.06 3.76
C HIS A 490 17.12 2.29 4.29
N PRO A 491 16.98 3.51 3.69
CA PRO A 491 17.73 4.70 4.11
C PRO A 491 17.58 5.05 5.60
N ARG A 492 16.43 4.73 6.20
CA ARG A 492 16.17 4.97 7.63
C ARG A 492 16.83 3.96 8.57
N LEU A 493 17.37 2.84 8.10
CA LEU A 493 17.91 1.79 8.98
C LEU A 493 19.01 2.33 9.89
N ALA A 494 19.95 3.13 9.36
CA ALA A 494 21.03 3.69 10.16
C ALA A 494 20.52 4.58 11.30
N ILE A 495 19.51 5.42 11.02
CA ILE A 495 18.85 6.29 12.01
C ILE A 495 18.23 5.43 13.11
N VAL A 496 17.44 4.43 12.72
CA VAL A 496 16.73 3.53 13.63
C VAL A 496 17.70 2.73 14.52
N LEU A 497 18.82 2.24 13.96
CA LEU A 497 19.84 1.54 14.74
C LEU A 497 20.54 2.45 15.76
N ASN A 498 20.79 3.72 15.42
CA ASN A 498 21.36 4.70 16.35
C ASN A 498 20.40 5.00 17.50
N GLU A 499 19.13 5.25 17.19
CA GLU A 499 18.09 5.49 18.20
C GLU A 499 17.92 4.30 19.13
N ARG A 500 17.98 3.08 18.59
CA ARG A 500 17.96 1.85 19.37
C ARG A 500 19.14 1.78 20.35
N GLN A 501 20.35 2.02 19.87
CA GLN A 501 21.55 1.99 20.71
C GLN A 501 21.45 3.02 21.86
N LEU A 502 20.98 4.23 21.55
CA LEU A 502 20.75 5.28 22.57
C LEU A 502 19.68 4.87 23.59
N ALA A 503 18.55 4.33 23.12
CA ALA A 503 17.47 3.87 23.98
C ALA A 503 17.94 2.75 24.92
N GLN A 504 18.73 1.80 24.42
CA GLN A 504 19.28 0.69 25.20
C GLN A 504 20.36 1.14 26.19
N ALA A 505 21.20 2.12 25.83
CA ALA A 505 22.21 2.68 26.73
C ALA A 505 21.60 3.41 27.94
N ASN A 506 20.37 3.90 27.81
CA ASN A 506 19.65 4.62 28.87
C ASN A 506 18.86 3.69 29.81
N LEU A 507 18.77 2.38 29.53
CA LEU A 507 18.13 1.42 30.43
C LEU A 507 19.00 1.22 31.68
N LYS A 508 18.41 1.43 32.88
CA LYS A 508 19.15 1.12 34.11
C LYS A 508 19.34 -0.40 34.25
N PRO A 509 20.43 -0.85 34.90
CA PRO A 509 20.60 -2.26 35.24
C PRO A 509 19.35 -2.79 35.98
N GLY A 510 18.71 -3.84 35.46
CA GLY A 510 17.52 -4.47 36.04
C GLY A 510 16.16 -4.04 35.45
N GLU A 511 16.03 -2.87 34.81
CA GLU A 511 14.75 -2.41 34.23
C GLU A 511 14.31 -3.25 33.00
N GLY A 512 15.25 -3.91 32.34
CA GLY A 512 14.98 -4.81 31.20
C GLY A 512 14.59 -6.25 31.59
N GLU A 513 14.75 -6.66 32.85
CA GLU A 513 14.48 -8.03 33.28
C GLU A 513 13.00 -8.25 33.63
N GLY A 514 12.31 -7.22 34.15
CA GLY A 514 10.88 -7.27 34.46
C GLY A 514 9.96 -7.40 33.25
N LEU A 515 10.39 -6.94 32.07
CA LEU A 515 9.62 -7.08 30.82
C LEU A 515 9.84 -8.44 30.14
N LYS A 516 11.02 -9.04 30.28
CA LYS A 516 11.30 -10.40 29.78
C LYS A 516 10.46 -11.48 30.48
N SER A 517 10.04 -11.27 31.73
CA SER A 517 9.20 -12.21 32.48
C SER A 517 7.71 -12.10 32.15
N LEU A 518 7.26 -10.97 31.57
CA LEU A 518 5.86 -10.77 31.17
C LEU A 518 5.52 -11.39 29.81
N THR A 519 6.51 -11.66 28.95
CA THR A 519 6.32 -12.25 27.60
C THR A 519 5.89 -13.73 27.59
N VAL A 520 5.68 -14.36 28.75
CA VAL A 520 5.19 -15.76 28.85
C VAL A 520 3.65 -15.85 28.85
N TYR A 521 2.91 -14.74 28.92
CA TYR A 521 1.45 -14.79 29.00
C TYR A 521 0.72 -14.77 27.65
N ASN A 522 0.32 -15.98 27.23
CA ASN A 522 -1.02 -16.32 26.75
C ASN A 522 -1.67 -15.38 25.69
N THR A 523 -1.24 -15.48 24.42
CA THR A 523 -2.00 -14.94 23.28
C THR A 523 -3.16 -15.85 22.90
N GLY A 524 -4.08 -16.06 23.85
CA GLY A 524 -5.44 -16.46 23.53
C GLY A 524 -6.10 -15.34 22.72
N GLY A 525 -6.05 -15.45 21.39
CA GLY A 525 -6.45 -14.42 20.44
C GLY A 525 -7.75 -13.70 20.82
N ILE A 526 -7.60 -12.43 21.20
CA ILE A 526 -8.69 -11.47 21.24
C ILE A 526 -8.80 -10.90 19.82
N CYS A 527 -9.54 -11.61 18.97
CA CYS A 527 -10.23 -10.91 17.88
C CYS A 527 -11.32 -10.04 18.54
N PRO A 528 -11.41 -8.73 18.25
CA PRO A 528 -12.65 -8.03 18.51
C PRO A 528 -13.75 -8.75 17.72
N LYS A 529 -14.81 -9.18 18.42
CA LYS A 529 -16.03 -9.68 17.76
C LYS A 529 -16.61 -8.56 16.88
N PRO A 530 -17.28 -8.91 15.76
CA PRO A 530 -17.97 -7.93 14.92
C PRO A 530 -19.03 -7.16 15.70
#